data_AF-A0A2A2Y2X0-F1
#
_entry.id   AF-A0A2A2Y2X0-F1
#
_cell.length_a   1.000
_cell.length_b   1.000
_cell.length_c   1.000
_cell.angle_alpha   90.00
_cell.angle_beta   90.00
_cell.angle_gamma   90.00
#
_symmetry.space_group_name_H-M   'P 1'
#
loop_
_entity.id
_entity.type
_entity.pdbx_description
1 polymer ?
#
loop_
_entity_poly.entity_id
_entity_poly.type
_entity_poly.pdbx_seq_one_letter_code
_entity_poly.pdbx_strand_id
1 'polypeptide(L)'
;MKIDLTPSNFTTKDAFVRATLSRARDLAVQSWDMENSDRHSALEKEVAALSKNELARRLLKLLSRPNRARAQISDAMRAKAKAMRKKGSPVREIAAELGVSIPSVYNITKD
;
A
#
# COMPACT_ATOMS: atom_id res chain seq x y z
N MET A 1 1.59 17.89 -9.39
CA MET A 1 0.47 18.63 -8.77
C MET A 1 1.00 20.00 -8.36
N LYS A 2 0.38 21.10 -8.79
CA LYS A 2 0.75 22.47 -8.37
C LYS A 2 -0.38 23.04 -7.51
N ILE A 3 -0.01 23.71 -6.41
CA ILE A 3 -0.97 24.38 -5.52
C ILE A 3 -0.91 25.86 -5.86
N ASP A 4 -1.89 26.33 -6.62
CA ASP A 4 -1.96 27.71 -7.08
C ASP A 4 -2.60 28.58 -5.98
N LEU A 5 -1.79 28.94 -4.98
CA LEU A 5 -2.14 29.92 -3.94
C LEU A 5 -1.10 31.03 -3.93
N THR A 6 -1.56 32.27 -4.03
CA THR A 6 -0.68 33.45 -3.94
C THR A 6 -0.48 33.84 -2.47
N PRO A 7 0.77 33.86 -1.96
CA PRO A 7 1.05 34.19 -0.56
C PRO A 7 0.56 35.58 -0.13
N SER A 8 0.53 36.53 -1.08
CA SER A 8 0.04 37.91 -0.88
C SER A 8 -1.43 38.01 -0.51
N ASN A 9 -2.23 36.96 -0.74
CA ASN A 9 -3.66 36.97 -0.44
C ASN A 9 -3.96 36.64 1.03
N PHE A 10 -2.94 36.37 1.84
CA PHE A 10 -3.10 35.94 3.22
C PHE A 10 -2.43 36.94 4.16
N THR A 11 -3.17 37.33 5.20
CA THR A 11 -2.73 38.31 6.20
C THR A 11 -1.60 37.78 7.09
N THR A 12 -1.48 36.47 7.24
CA THR A 12 -0.43 35.82 8.04
C THR A 12 0.14 34.58 7.34
N LYS A 13 1.39 34.25 7.66
CA LYS A 13 2.06 33.04 7.17
C LYS A 13 1.29 31.77 7.57
N ASP A 14 0.76 31.73 8.79
CA ASP A 14 -0.02 30.59 9.28
C ASP A 14 -1.33 30.40 8.51
N ALA A 15 -2.01 31.49 8.14
CA ALA A 15 -3.21 31.43 7.30
C ALA A 15 -2.88 30.85 5.91
N PHE A 16 -1.77 31.28 5.30
CA PHE A 16 -1.29 30.72 4.04
C PHE A 16 -0.95 29.23 4.15
N VAL A 17 -0.23 28.82 5.19
CA VAL A 17 0.14 27.40 5.40
C VAL A 17 -1.09 26.52 5.58
N ARG A 18 -2.07 26.96 6.38
CA ARG A 18 -3.34 26.22 6.57
C ARG A 18 -4.11 26.09 5.26
N ALA A 19 -4.22 27.17 4.49
CA ALA A 19 -4.88 27.15 3.19
C ALA A 19 -4.17 26.22 2.19
N THR A 20 -2.84 26.23 2.20
CA THR A 20 -2.01 25.36 1.33
C THR A 20 -2.17 23.90 1.70
N LEU A 21 -2.14 23.56 2.99
CA LEU A 21 -2.37 22.20 3.47
C LEU A 21 -3.80 21.71 3.17
N SER A 22 -4.80 22.57 3.35
CA SER A 22 -6.18 22.25 2.99
C SER A 22 -6.30 21.96 1.50
N ARG A 23 -5.71 22.81 0.64
CA ARG A 23 -5.74 22.62 -0.80
C ARG A 23 -4.98 21.37 -1.25
N ALA A 24 -3.85 21.08 -0.62
CA ALA A 24 -3.09 19.85 -0.86
C ALA A 24 -3.92 18.61 -0.52
N ARG A 25 -4.63 18.64 0.62
CA ARG A 25 -5.54 17.56 1.04
C ARG A 25 -6.67 17.38 0.02
N ASP A 26 -7.37 18.45 -0.35
CA ASP A 26 -8.51 18.35 -1.28
C ASP A 26 -8.09 17.76 -2.63
N LEU A 27 -6.95 18.21 -3.15
CA LEU A 27 -6.40 17.67 -4.40
C LEU A 27 -5.96 16.21 -4.25
N ALA A 28 -5.39 15.81 -3.12
CA ALA A 28 -5.04 14.42 -2.85
C ALA A 28 -6.30 13.52 -2.77
N VAL A 29 -7.37 14.01 -2.15
CA VAL A 29 -8.68 13.33 -2.14
C VAL A 29 -9.22 13.20 -3.55
N GLN A 30 -9.22 14.28 -4.34
CA GLN A 30 -9.68 14.24 -5.73
C GLN A 30 -8.87 13.26 -6.59
N SER A 31 -7.54 13.23 -6.46
CA SER A 31 -6.72 12.26 -7.19
C SER A 31 -7.05 10.83 -6.77
N TRP A 32 -7.26 10.60 -5.48
CA TRP A 32 -7.62 9.28 -4.97
C TRP A 32 -9.00 8.84 -5.43
N ASP A 33 -9.99 9.75 -5.41
CA ASP A 33 -11.34 9.49 -5.91
C ASP A 33 -11.32 9.18 -7.40
N MET A 34 -10.58 9.93 -8.21
CA MET A 34 -10.45 9.64 -9.65
C MET A 34 -9.80 8.29 -9.90
N GLU A 35 -8.69 7.98 -9.22
CA GLU A 35 -7.97 6.71 -9.39
C GLU A 35 -8.78 5.49 -8.91
N ASN A 36 -9.67 5.68 -7.94
CA ASN A 36 -10.43 4.59 -7.33
C ASN A 36 -11.91 4.60 -7.71
N SER A 37 -12.39 5.58 -8.48
CA SER A 37 -13.80 5.66 -8.93
C SER A 37 -14.22 4.40 -9.68
N ASP A 38 -13.41 3.94 -10.64
CA ASP A 38 -13.74 2.74 -11.43
C ASP A 38 -13.75 1.49 -10.55
N ARG A 39 -12.80 1.39 -9.62
CA ARG A 39 -12.74 0.28 -8.65
C ARG A 39 -13.92 0.31 -7.68
N HIS A 40 -14.30 1.50 -7.23
CA HIS A 40 -15.44 1.70 -6.33
C HIS A 40 -16.75 1.32 -7.04
N SER A 41 -16.95 1.78 -8.27
CA SER A 41 -18.12 1.43 -9.09
C SER A 41 -18.21 -0.06 -9.36
N ALA A 42 -17.09 -0.72 -9.65
CA ALA A 42 -17.04 -2.18 -9.82
C ALA A 42 -17.43 -2.91 -8.52
N LEU A 43 -16.88 -2.48 -7.38
CA LEU A 43 -17.22 -3.06 -6.08
C LEU A 43 -18.69 -2.84 -5.72
N GLU A 44 -19.26 -1.67 -6.00
CA GLU A 44 -20.68 -1.40 -5.76
C GLU A 44 -21.58 -2.34 -6.56
N LYS A 45 -21.27 -2.55 -7.85
CA LYS A 45 -22.00 -3.50 -8.71
C LYS A 45 -21.88 -4.92 -8.19
N GLU A 46 -20.68 -5.34 -7.78
CA GLU A 46 -20.46 -6.64 -7.18
C GLU A 46 -21.27 -6.81 -5.89
N VAL A 47 -21.21 -5.84 -4.98
CA VAL A 47 -21.95 -5.85 -3.71
C VAL A 47 -23.46 -5.90 -3.95
N ALA A 48 -23.97 -5.13 -4.91
CA ALA A 48 -25.39 -5.12 -5.27
C ALA A 48 -25.86 -6.46 -5.89
N ALA A 49 -24.97 -7.18 -6.57
CA ALA A 49 -25.26 -8.50 -7.12
C ALA A 49 -25.23 -9.64 -6.08
N LEU A 50 -24.71 -9.39 -4.86
CA LEU A 50 -24.64 -10.40 -3.82
C LEU A 50 -25.96 -10.54 -3.06
N SER A 51 -26.32 -11.79 -2.73
CA SER A 51 -27.39 -12.05 -1.77
C SER A 51 -26.98 -11.63 -0.35
N LYS A 52 -27.97 -11.31 0.50
CA LYS A 52 -27.75 -10.92 1.91
C LYS A 52 -26.86 -11.92 2.67
N ASN A 53 -27.06 -13.22 2.43
CA ASN A 53 -26.29 -14.28 3.07
C ASN A 53 -24.85 -14.33 2.59
N GLU A 54 -24.61 -14.09 1.30
CA GLU A 54 -23.27 -14.10 0.73
C GLU A 54 -22.47 -12.85 1.12
N LEU A 55 -23.14 -11.69 1.15
CA LEU A 55 -22.58 -10.45 1.70
C LEU A 55 -22.16 -10.65 3.17
N ALA A 56 -23.04 -11.20 4.01
CA ALA A 56 -22.76 -11.44 5.42
C ALA A 56 -21.56 -12.37 5.63
N ARG A 57 -21.45 -13.45 4.85
CA ARG A 57 -20.28 -14.35 4.90
C ARG A 57 -18.98 -13.65 4.54
N ARG A 58 -18.98 -12.84 3.47
CA ARG A 58 -17.79 -12.10 3.03
C ARG A 58 -17.37 -11.03 4.05
N LEU A 59 -18.33 -10.31 4.62
CA LEU A 59 -18.07 -9.33 5.69
C LEU A 59 -17.50 -10.00 6.94
N LEU A 60 -18.10 -11.09 7.41
CA LEU A 60 -17.56 -11.85 8.54
C LEU A 60 -16.14 -12.33 8.28
N LYS A 61 -15.84 -12.82 7.06
CA LYS A 61 -14.49 -13.23 6.68
C LYS A 61 -13.49 -12.07 6.65
N LEU A 62 -13.92 -10.88 6.22
CA LEU A 62 -13.07 -9.69 6.24
C LEU A 62 -12.77 -9.23 7.66
N LEU A 63 -13.78 -9.19 8.52
CA LEU A 63 -13.66 -8.75 9.91
C LEU A 63 -12.93 -9.76 10.81
N SER A 64 -13.06 -11.06 10.53
CA SER A 64 -12.39 -12.13 11.28
C SER A 64 -10.95 -12.40 10.83
N ARG A 65 -10.50 -11.79 9.73
CA ARG A 65 -9.11 -11.93 9.29
C ARG A 65 -8.19 -11.20 10.27
N PRO A 66 -7.30 -11.89 11.00
CA PRO A 66 -6.27 -11.21 11.76
C PRO A 66 -5.45 -10.37 10.78
N ASN A 67 -5.25 -9.09 11.09
CA ASN A 67 -4.42 -8.19 10.31
C ASN A 67 -2.95 -8.63 10.43
N ARG A 68 -2.59 -9.71 9.74
CA ARG A 68 -1.22 -10.14 9.57
C ARG A 68 -0.62 -9.22 8.52
N ALA A 69 -0.10 -8.09 8.98
CA ALA A 69 0.76 -7.26 8.15
C ALA A 69 1.81 -8.18 7.51
N ARG A 70 1.81 -8.27 6.18
CA ARG A 70 2.87 -9.00 5.47
C ARG A 70 4.18 -8.30 5.82
N ALA A 71 5.17 -9.06 6.27
CA ALA A 71 6.51 -8.55 6.46
C ALA A 71 6.97 -7.91 5.14
N GLN A 72 7.21 -6.60 5.15
CA GLN A 72 7.65 -5.85 3.98
C GLN A 72 9.12 -6.16 3.77
N ILE A 73 9.42 -6.93 2.72
CA ILE A 73 10.78 -7.22 2.31
C ILE A 73 11.22 -6.09 1.38
N SER A 74 12.17 -5.28 1.84
CA SER A 74 12.72 -4.16 1.06
C SER A 74 13.46 -4.65 -0.18
N ASP A 75 13.54 -3.81 -1.20
CA ASP A 75 14.22 -4.15 -2.46
C ASP A 75 15.71 -4.40 -2.26
N ALA A 76 16.33 -3.69 -1.31
CA ALA A 76 17.71 -3.93 -0.89
C ALA A 76 17.92 -5.34 -0.33
N MET A 77 16.97 -5.84 0.49
CA MET A 77 17.01 -7.21 1.00
C MET A 77 16.85 -8.25 -0.12
N ARG A 78 15.98 -7.97 -1.10
CA ARG A 78 15.82 -8.84 -2.28
C ARG A 78 17.10 -8.91 -3.10
N ALA A 79 17.74 -7.76 -3.34
CA ALA A 79 19.00 -7.70 -4.06
C ALA A 79 20.13 -8.45 -3.32
N LYS A 80 20.25 -8.28 -1.99
CA LYS A 80 21.23 -9.00 -1.16
C LYS A 80 20.99 -10.52 -1.21
N ALA A 81 19.74 -10.97 -1.10
CA ALA A 81 19.38 -12.39 -1.21
C ALA A 81 19.75 -12.98 -2.58
N LYS A 82 19.43 -12.29 -3.68
CA LYS A 82 19.79 -12.74 -5.04
C LYS A 82 21.31 -12.78 -5.26
N ALA A 83 22.04 -11.79 -4.73
CA ALA A 83 23.49 -11.77 -4.82
C ALA A 83 24.14 -12.94 -4.05
N MET A 84 23.66 -13.24 -2.84
CA MET A 84 24.15 -14.39 -2.06
C MET A 84 23.82 -15.72 -2.73
N ARG A 85 22.65 -15.83 -3.38
CA ARG A 85 22.29 -17.02 -4.14
C ARG A 85 23.18 -17.21 -5.37
N LYS A 86 23.49 -16.14 -6.12
CA LYS A 86 24.43 -16.18 -7.24
C LYS A 86 25.85 -16.58 -6.82
N LYS A 87 26.25 -16.23 -5.60
CA LYS A 87 27.53 -16.65 -5.00
C LYS A 87 27.55 -18.13 -4.55
N GLY A 88 26.42 -18.84 -4.63
CA GLY A 88 26.31 -20.25 -4.27
C GLY A 88 25.91 -20.52 -2.82
N SER A 89 25.59 -19.49 -2.02
CA SER A 89 25.18 -19.70 -0.62
C SER A 89 23.88 -20.51 -0.52
N PRO A 90 23.80 -21.46 0.44
CA PRO A 90 22.59 -22.24 0.66
C PRO A 90 21.46 -21.38 1.24
N VAL A 91 20.22 -21.72 0.88
CA VAL A 91 19.02 -20.93 1.26
C VAL A 91 18.86 -20.76 2.77
N ARG A 92 19.28 -21.75 3.56
CA ARG A 92 19.25 -21.69 5.03
C ARG A 92 20.17 -20.60 5.60
N GLU A 93 21.38 -20.46 5.05
CA GLU A 93 22.33 -19.44 5.49
C GLU A 93 21.84 -18.04 5.10
N ILE A 94 21.28 -17.90 3.88
CA ILE A 94 20.68 -16.65 3.43
C ILE A 94 19.52 -16.22 4.34
N ALA A 95 18.68 -17.17 4.77
CA ALA A 95 17.58 -16.92 5.69
C ALA A 95 18.05 -16.45 7.08
N ALA A 96 19.09 -17.07 7.62
CA ALA A 96 19.69 -16.69 8.90
C ALA A 96 20.32 -15.29 8.83
N GLU A 97 21.09 -15.02 7.77
CA GLU A 97 21.79 -13.74 7.56
C GLU A 97 20.82 -12.56 7.35
N LEU A 98 19.68 -12.79 6.69
CA LEU A 98 18.71 -11.74 6.39
C LEU A 98 17.60 -11.63 7.44
N GLY A 99 17.51 -12.56 8.40
CA GLY A 99 16.40 -12.63 9.34
C GLY A 99 15.04 -12.86 8.67
N VAL A 100 15.04 -13.56 7.52
CA VAL A 100 13.85 -13.78 6.68
C VAL A 100 13.47 -15.25 6.71
N SER A 101 12.18 -15.55 6.69
CA SER A 101 11.70 -16.94 6.66
C SER A 101 12.24 -17.70 5.44
N ILE A 102 12.59 -18.99 5.61
CA ILE A 102 13.09 -19.84 4.52
C ILE A 102 12.18 -19.81 3.28
N PRO A 103 10.83 -19.91 3.40
CA PRO A 103 9.94 -19.82 2.24
C PRO A 103 10.02 -18.48 1.50
N SER A 104 10.21 -17.38 2.23
CA SER A 104 10.38 -16.05 1.62
C SER A 104 11.68 -15.96 0.83
N VAL A 105 12.79 -16.54 1.31
CA VAL A 105 14.04 -16.59 0.53
C VAL A 105 13.84 -17.40 -0.74
N TYR A 106 13.19 -18.57 -0.67
CA TYR A 106 12.84 -19.35 -1.87
C TYR A 106 12.08 -18.50 -2.89
N ASN A 107 11.06 -17.75 -2.46
CA ASN A 107 10.28 -16.88 -3.35
C ASN A 107 11.09 -15.72 -3.94
N ILE A 108 12.08 -15.18 -3.22
CA ILE A 108 12.94 -14.09 -3.70
C ILE A 108 13.97 -14.61 -4.71
N THR A 109 14.52 -15.80 -4.46
CA THR A 109 15.58 -16.41 -5.27
C THR A 109 15.06 -17.29 -6.40
N LYS A 110 13.74 -17.51 -6.47
CA LYS A 110 13.08 -18.13 -7.61
C LYS A 110 13.10 -17.10 -8.74
N ASP A 111 13.92 -17.36 -9.74
CA ASP A 111 13.91 -16.62 -11.00
C ASP A 111 12.67 -16.99 -11.83
#